data_AF-A0A822CEI9-F1
#
_entry.id   AF-A0A822CEI9-F1
#
_cell.length_a   1.000
_cell.length_b   1.000
_cell.length_c   1.000
_cell.angle_alpha   90.00
_cell.angle_beta   90.00
_cell.angle_gamma   90.00
#
_symmetry.space_group_name_H-M   'P 1'
#
loop_
_entity.id
_entity.type
_entity.pdbx_description
1 polymer ?
#
loop_
_entity_poly.entity_id
_entity_poly.type
_entity_poly.pdbx_seq_one_letter_code
_entity_poly.pdbx_strand_id
1 'polypeptide(L)' 'MGDYSKALEFYEKSLEIRKKALPSNHPDLAGSYLNFAACYEKMGDYTTALKALKNAYQIQQKAFEE' A
#
# COMPACT_ATOMS: atom_id res chain seq x y z
N MET A 1 -9.25 14.38 14.80
CA MET A 1 -8.12 14.13 13.87
C MET A 1 -7.82 12.65 13.94
N GLY A 2 -7.83 11.94 12.81
CA GLY A 2 -7.46 10.52 12.77
C GLY A 2 -5.96 10.36 13.05
N ASP A 3 -5.57 9.30 13.75
CA ASP A 3 -4.17 8.97 14.02
C ASP A 3 -3.57 8.23 12.80
N TYR A 4 -3.42 8.97 11.70
CA TYR A 4 -2.94 8.43 10.43
C TYR A 4 -1.48 7.97 10.51
N SER A 5 -0.67 8.57 11.37
CA SER A 5 0.71 8.14 11.64
C SER A 5 0.74 6.73 12.24
N LYS A 6 -0.12 6.46 13.22
CA LYS A 6 -0.24 5.12 13.82
C LYS A 6 -0.85 4.10 12.84
N ALA A 7 -1.79 4.54 11.99
CA ALA A 7 -2.32 3.70 10.93
C ALA A 7 -1.22 3.27 9.93
N LEU A 8 -0.36 4.21 9.51
CA LEU A 8 0.79 3.91 8.66
C LEU A 8 1.74 2.89 9.30
N GLU A 9 2.06 3.03 10.60
CA GLU A 9 2.90 2.06 11.31
C GLU A 9 2.32 0.63 11.27
N PHE A 10 1.02 0.48 11.50
CA PHE A 10 0.37 -0.83 11.43
C PHE A 10 0.31 -1.37 10.00
N TYR A 11 0.05 -0.50 9.01
CA TYR A 11 0.04 -0.91 7.62
C TYR A 11 1.44 -1.32 7.11
N GLU A 12 2.50 -0.68 7.59
CA GLU A 12 3.90 -1.09 7.34
C GLU A 12 4.19 -2.49 7.89
N LYS A 13 3.87 -2.74 9.17
CA LYS A 13 4.04 -4.08 9.76
C LYS A 13 3.23 -5.14 9.02
N SER A 14 1.99 -4.83 8.63
CA SER A 14 1.18 -5.74 7.82
C SER A 14 1.79 -5.98 6.44
N LEU A 15 2.36 -4.97 5.80
CA LEU A 15 3.02 -5.11 4.51
C LEU A 15 4.26 -6.00 4.61
N GLU A 16 5.06 -5.88 5.67
CA GLU A 16 6.22 -6.77 5.89
C GLU A 16 5.81 -8.24 6.04
N ILE A 17 4.74 -8.51 6.80
CA ILE A 17 4.20 -9.87 6.95
C ILE A 17 3.72 -10.40 5.60
N ARG A 18 2.93 -9.61 4.86
CA ARG A 18 2.43 -10.01 3.53
C ARG A 18 3.56 -10.27 2.54
N LYS A 19 4.62 -9.45 2.54
CA LYS A 19 5.81 -9.66 1.68
C LYS A 19 6.56 -10.96 1.97
N LYS A 20 6.49 -11.46 3.22
CA LYS A 20 7.09 -12.75 3.59
C LYS A 20 6.18 -13.94 3.25
N ALA A 21 4.86 -13.74 3.29
CA ALA A 21 3.87 -14.79 3.13
C ALA A 21 3.40 -14.99 1.68
N LEU A 22 3.46 -13.95 0.85
CA LEU A 22 2.83 -13.90 -0.46
C LEU A 22 3.87 -13.64 -1.57
N PRO A 23 3.63 -14.15 -2.80
CA PRO A 23 4.43 -13.79 -3.96
C PRO A 23 4.32 -12.29 -4.24
N SER A 24 5.35 -11.73 -4.90
CA SER A 24 5.54 -10.27 -5.04
C SER A 24 4.46 -9.58 -5.90
N ASN A 25 3.70 -10.33 -6.67
CA ASN A 25 2.58 -9.89 -7.49
C ASN A 25 1.21 -10.12 -6.83
N HIS A 26 1.15 -10.62 -5.60
CA HIS A 26 -0.13 -10.94 -4.97
C HIS A 26 -1.01 -9.68 -4.78
N PRO A 27 -2.30 -9.68 -5.16
CA PRO A 27 -3.20 -8.52 -5.05
C PRO A 27 -3.28 -7.91 -3.63
N ASP A 28 -3.16 -8.71 -2.58
CA ASP A 28 -3.12 -8.20 -1.19
C ASP A 28 -1.94 -7.26 -0.91
N LEU A 29 -0.82 -7.39 -1.64
CA LEU A 29 0.27 -6.42 -1.55
C LEU A 29 -0.16 -5.08 -2.14
N ALA A 30 -0.90 -5.08 -3.26
CA ALA A 30 -1.48 -3.87 -3.84
C ALA A 30 -2.47 -3.21 -2.87
N GLY A 31 -3.32 -4.00 -2.22
CA GLY A 31 -4.27 -3.51 -1.20
C GLY A 31 -3.59 -2.77 -0.04
N SER A 32 -2.41 -3.23 0.41
CA SER A 32 -1.63 -2.50 1.42
C SER A 32 -1.19 -1.12 0.94
N TYR A 33 -0.70 -1.02 -0.30
CA TYR A 33 -0.29 0.27 -0.88
C TYR A 33 -1.48 1.22 -1.10
N LEU A 34 -2.68 0.71 -1.42
CA LEU A 34 -3.89 1.53 -1.50
C LEU A 34 -4.26 2.13 -0.13
N ASN A 35 -4.11 1.37 0.95
CA ASN A 35 -4.33 1.89 2.30
C ASN A 35 -3.33 2.98 2.68
N PHE A 36 -2.06 2.85 2.27
CA PHE A 36 -1.05 3.89 2.46
C PHE A 36 -1.46 5.16 1.70
N ALA A 37 -1.88 5.02 0.43
CA ALA A 37 -2.32 6.14 -0.38
C ALA A 37 -3.46 6.91 0.29
N ALA A 38 -4.48 6.20 0.78
CA ALA A 38 -5.60 6.80 1.49
C ALA A 38 -5.16 7.55 2.76
N CYS A 39 -4.22 7.00 3.54
CA CYS A 39 -3.68 7.70 4.71
C CYS A 39 -2.95 8.99 4.32
N TYR A 40 -2.09 8.93 3.30
CA TYR A 40 -1.34 10.11 2.84
C TYR A 40 -2.25 11.18 2.24
N GLU A 41 -3.31 10.81 1.52
CA GLU A 41 -4.33 11.75 1.04
C GLU A 41 -5.01 12.49 2.21
N LYS A 42 -5.37 11.76 3.28
CA LYS A 42 -5.97 12.37 4.48
C LYS A 42 -5.01 13.25 5.26
N MET A 43 -3.70 13.05 5.10
CA MET A 43 -2.65 13.91 5.66
C MET A 43 -2.25 15.07 4.74
N GLY A 44 -2.80 15.13 3.51
CA GLY A 44 -2.47 16.15 2.51
C GLY A 44 -1.16 15.90 1.73
N ASP A 45 -0.51 14.75 1.93
CA ASP A 45 0.68 14.35 1.16
C ASP A 45 0.30 13.59 -0.12
N TYR A 46 -0.22 14.33 -1.09
CA TYR A 46 -0.61 13.77 -2.38
C TYR A 46 0.57 13.21 -3.19
N THR A 47 1.79 13.68 -2.94
CA THR A 47 2.99 13.17 -3.63
C THR A 47 3.28 11.74 -3.22
N THR A 48 3.24 11.47 -1.91
CA THR A 48 3.46 10.12 -1.38
C THR A 48 2.26 9.22 -1.66
N ALA A 49 1.04 9.76 -1.61
CA ALA A 49 -0.16 9.01 -2.02
C ALA A 49 -0.06 8.51 -3.47
N LEU A 50 0.32 9.39 -4.41
CA LEU A 50 0.48 9.02 -5.82
C LEU A 50 1.55 7.93 -6.01
N LYS A 51 2.67 7.98 -5.27
CA LYS A 51 3.69 6.93 -5.31
C LYS A 51 3.13 5.60 -4.83
N ALA A 52 2.34 5.60 -3.75
CA ALA A 52 1.70 4.40 -3.23
C ALA A 52 0.68 3.81 -4.24
N LEU A 53 -0.14 4.65 -4.88
CA LEU A 53 -1.06 4.22 -5.94
C LEU A 53 -0.32 3.59 -7.13
N LYS A 54 0.81 4.17 -7.54
CA LYS A 54 1.64 3.60 -8.63
C LYS A 54 2.18 2.21 -8.27
N ASN A 55 2.63 2.01 -7.03
CA ASN A 55 3.09 0.69 -6.58
C ASN A 55 1.95 -0.33 -6.58
N ALA A 56 0.77 0.05 -6.09
CA ALA A 56 -0.42 -0.82 -6.10
C ALA A 56 -0.78 -1.23 -7.54
N TYR A 57 -0.81 -0.27 -8.46
CA TYR A 57 -1.10 -0.51 -9.87
C TYR A 57 -0.10 -1.49 -10.51
N GLN A 58 1.21 -1.30 -10.27
CA GLN A 58 2.24 -2.18 -10.82
C GLN A 58 2.12 -3.62 -10.33
N ILE A 59 1.78 -3.83 -9.05
CA ILE A 59 1.57 -5.16 -8.49
C ILE A 59 0.35 -5.81 -9.14
N GLN A 60 -0.75 -5.07 -9.22
CA GLN A 60 -1.99 -5.56 -9.82
C GLN A 60 -1.80 -5.90 -11.30
N GLN A 61 -1.06 -5.08 -12.04
CA GLN A 61 -0.73 -5.33 -13.44
C GLN A 61 0.04 -6.66 -13.59
N LYS A 62 1.10 -6.86 -12.79
CA LYS A 62 1.86 -8.10 -12.81
C LYS A 62 1.04 -9.32 -12.38
N ALA A 63 0.06 -9.14 -11.50
CA ALA A 63 -0.84 -10.22 -11.07
C ALA A 63 -1.73 -10.76 -12.20
N PHE A 64 -2.03 -9.93 -13.21
CA PHE A 64 -2.86 -10.30 -14.37
C PHE A 64 -2.04 -10.73 -15.59
N GLU A 65 -0.73 -10.50 -15.58
CA GLU A 65 0.20 -10.88 -16.64
C GLU A 65 0.79 -12.30 -16.44
N GLU A 66 0.57 -12.91 -15.26
CA GLU A 66 0.93 -14.31 -14.92
C GLU A 66 -0.27 -15.27 -15.06
#